data_AF-A0A2M7E6E3-F1
#
_entry.id   AF-A0A2M7E6E3-F1
#
_cell.length_a   1.000
_cell.length_b   1.000
_cell.length_c   1.000
_cell.angle_alpha   90.00
_cell.angle_beta   90.00
_cell.angle_gamma   90.00
#
_symmetry.space_group_name_H-M   'P 1'
#
loop_
_entity.id
_entity.type
_entity.pdbx_description
1 polymer ?
#
loop_
_entity_poly.entity_id
_entity_poly.type
_entity_poly.pdbx_seq_one_letter_code
_entity_poly.pdbx_strand_id
1 'polypeptide(L)'
;MDKLIQLLASLTGYAPNETDLKVATLTTLLADMRNKNTGAINALTPLSNARIVRNTILYATGTGLVDTAGEVKKYLKSVFGATSPQYKQVSDCNEITWLFVLCINSRSIYATVK
;
A
#
# COMPACT_ATOMS: atom_id res chain seq x y z
N MET A 1 -3.57 7.90 -27.76
CA MET A 1 -2.17 7.50 -27.99
C MET A 1 -2.09 6.45 -29.09
N ASP A 2 -2.77 5.30 -28.96
CA ASP A 2 -2.87 4.27 -30.02
C ASP A 2 -3.29 4.83 -31.40
N LYS A 3 -4.40 5.59 -31.45
CA LYS A 3 -4.87 6.30 -32.66
C LYS A 3 -3.87 7.32 -33.22
N LEU A 4 -3.03 7.91 -32.37
CA LEU A 4 -2.01 8.88 -32.79
C LEU A 4 -0.81 8.19 -33.41
N ILE A 5 -0.37 7.06 -32.83
CA ILE A 5 0.70 6.22 -33.40
C ILE A 5 0.27 5.67 -34.77
N GLN A 6 -0.99 5.25 -34.91
CA GLN A 6 -1.54 4.80 -36.19
C GLN A 6 -1.53 5.91 -37.26
N LEU A 7 -1.87 7.14 -36.87
CA LEU A 7 -1.79 8.29 -37.77
C LEU A 7 -0.34 8.55 -38.21
N LEU A 8 0.61 8.56 -37.27
CA LEU A 8 2.03 8.75 -37.56
C LEU A 8 2.59 7.65 -38.47
N ALA A 9 2.16 6.40 -38.27
CA ALA A 9 2.54 5.28 -39.12
C ALA A 9 1.96 5.37 -40.55
N SER A 10 0.79 6.02 -40.72
CA SER A 10 0.18 6.23 -42.03
C SER A 10 0.84 7.35 -42.85
N LEU A 11 1.63 8.22 -42.21
CA LEU A 11 2.31 9.34 -42.84
C LEU A 11 3.67 8.89 -43.38
N THR A 12 3.77 8.71 -44.69
CA THR A 12 5.02 8.27 -45.37
C THR A 12 6.19 9.23 -45.22
N GLY A 13 5.93 10.52 -44.97
CA GLY A 13 6.95 11.54 -44.73
C GLY A 13 7.42 11.65 -43.28
N TYR A 14 6.90 10.82 -42.36
CA TYR A 14 7.28 10.88 -40.95
C TYR A 14 8.59 10.13 -40.70
N ALA A 15 9.71 10.85 -40.81
CA ALA A 15 11.06 10.33 -40.60
C ALA A 15 11.86 11.15 -39.55
N PRO A 16 11.48 11.09 -38.27
CA PRO A 16 12.19 11.82 -37.21
C PRO A 16 13.60 11.25 -36.96
N ASN A 17 14.54 12.15 -36.63
CA ASN A 17 15.91 11.80 -36.29
C ASN A 17 16.02 11.33 -34.82
N GLU A 18 15.20 11.91 -33.96
CA GLU A 18 15.13 11.64 -32.53
C GLU A 18 14.52 10.24 -32.28
N THR A 19 15.26 9.41 -31.55
CA THR A 19 14.87 8.02 -31.30
C THR A 19 13.53 7.91 -30.55
N ASP A 20 13.24 8.82 -29.62
CA ASP A 20 12.03 8.79 -28.80
C ASP A 20 10.74 9.06 -29.59
N LEU A 21 10.86 9.78 -30.72
CA LEU A 21 9.74 10.13 -31.57
C LEU A 21 9.48 9.10 -32.68
N LYS A 22 10.35 8.10 -32.84
CA LYS A 22 10.14 7.04 -33.83
C LYS A 22 8.92 6.20 -33.47
N VAL A 23 8.14 5.82 -34.48
CA VAL A 23 6.91 5.00 -34.34
C VAL A 23 7.17 3.73 -33.53
N ALA A 24 8.33 3.08 -33.73
CA ALA A 24 8.73 1.90 -32.96
C ALA A 24 8.86 2.19 -31.46
N THR A 25 9.58 3.25 -31.09
CA THR A 25 9.77 3.65 -29.69
C THR A 25 8.47 4.06 -29.02
N LEU A 26 7.62 4.81 -29.72
CA LEU A 26 6.29 5.18 -29.23
C LEU A 26 5.38 3.96 -29.02
N THR A 27 5.48 2.95 -29.89
CA THR A 27 4.72 1.69 -29.76
C THR A 27 5.19 0.89 -28.54
N THR A 28 6.50 0.81 -28.32
CA THR A 28 7.08 0.18 -27.12
C THR A 28 6.64 0.93 -25.85
N LEU A 29 6.67 2.26 -25.87
CA LEU A 29 6.21 3.08 -24.74
C LEU A 29 4.73 2.84 -24.44
N LEU A 30 3.88 2.78 -25.47
CA LEU A 30 2.46 2.48 -25.29
C LEU A 30 2.24 1.09 -24.66
N ALA A 31 2.99 0.08 -25.11
CA ALA A 31 2.93 -1.26 -24.54
C ALA A 31 3.38 -1.27 -23.07
N ASP A 32 4.47 -0.58 -22.74
CA ASP A 32 4.98 -0.44 -21.37
C ASP A 32 3.97 0.27 -20.46
N MET A 33 3.37 1.37 -20.90
CA MET A 33 2.32 2.07 -20.15
C MET A 33 1.10 1.17 -19.89
N ARG A 34 0.66 0.41 -20.90
CA ARG A 34 -0.43 -0.57 -20.76
C ARG A 34 -0.06 -1.64 -19.74
N ASN A 35 1.14 -2.19 -19.82
CA ASN A 35 1.63 -3.23 -18.91
C ASN A 35 1.71 -2.72 -17.46
N LYS A 36 2.25 -1.52 -17.24
CA LYS A 36 2.32 -0.89 -15.90
C LYS A 36 0.93 -0.63 -15.33
N ASN A 37 0.00 -0.14 -16.14
CA ASN A 37 -1.38 0.09 -15.71
C ASN A 37 -2.07 -1.22 -15.32
N THR A 38 -1.94 -2.26 -16.15
CA THR A 38 -2.44 -3.61 -15.84
C THR A 38 -1.79 -4.18 -14.57
N GLY A 39 -0.48 -3.97 -14.39
CA GLY A 39 0.24 -4.37 -13.18
C GLY A 39 -0.31 -3.70 -11.93
N ALA A 40 -0.59 -2.39 -11.99
CA ALA A 40 -1.19 -1.65 -10.88
C ALA A 40 -2.61 -2.16 -10.56
N ILE A 41 -3.43 -2.42 -11.56
CA ILE A 41 -4.79 -3.00 -11.39
C ILE A 41 -4.69 -4.38 -10.73
N ASN A 42 -3.80 -5.24 -11.22
CA ASN A 42 -3.62 -6.59 -10.69
C ASN A 42 -3.11 -6.59 -9.24
N ALA A 43 -2.31 -5.59 -8.84
CA ALA A 43 -1.83 -5.44 -7.48
C ALA A 43 -2.88 -4.85 -6.52
N LEU A 44 -3.85 -4.07 -7.03
CA LEU A 44 -4.81 -3.35 -6.19
C LEU A 44 -5.76 -4.31 -5.45
N THR A 45 -6.32 -5.30 -6.15
CA THR A 45 -7.24 -6.28 -5.55
C THR A 45 -6.63 -7.07 -4.38
N PRO A 46 -5.47 -7.74 -4.52
CA PRO A 46 -4.86 -8.47 -3.42
C PRO A 46 -4.45 -7.54 -2.27
N LEU A 47 -3.97 -6.32 -2.57
CA LEU A 47 -3.66 -5.33 -1.55
C LEU A 47 -4.91 -4.92 -0.75
N SER A 48 -6.03 -4.66 -1.43
CA SER A 48 -7.29 -4.31 -0.79
C SER A 48 -7.78 -5.44 0.12
N ASN A 49 -7.78 -6.68 -0.38
CA ASN A 49 -8.17 -7.86 0.39
C ASN A 49 -7.26 -8.06 1.62
N ALA A 50 -5.94 -7.91 1.46
CA ALA A 50 -5.00 -7.99 2.58
C ALA A 50 -5.26 -6.91 3.64
N ARG A 51 -5.61 -5.68 3.21
CA ARG A 51 -5.97 -4.59 4.13
C ARG A 51 -7.27 -4.88 4.89
N ILE A 52 -8.26 -5.48 4.24
CA ILE A 52 -9.50 -5.91 4.88
C ILE A 52 -9.20 -6.96 5.95
N VAL A 53 -8.47 -8.03 5.60
CA VAL A 53 -8.08 -9.10 6.54
C VAL A 53 -7.33 -8.53 7.74
N ARG A 54 -6.36 -7.66 7.50
CA ARG A 54 -5.60 -7.01 8.56
C ARG A 54 -6.48 -6.13 9.46
N ASN A 55 -7.45 -5.40 8.89
CA ASN A 55 -8.40 -4.62 9.69
C ASN A 55 -9.27 -5.51 10.57
N THR A 56 -9.73 -6.66 10.07
CA THR A 56 -10.45 -7.64 10.89
C THR A 56 -9.58 -8.15 12.03
N ILE A 57 -8.32 -8.49 11.79
CA ILE A 57 -7.41 -8.99 12.84
C ILE A 57 -7.15 -7.92 13.91
N LEU A 58 -6.94 -6.67 13.51
CA LEU A 58 -6.57 -5.61 14.45
C LEU A 58 -7.77 -5.01 15.19
N TYR A 59 -8.88 -4.80 14.50
CA TYR A 59 -9.98 -3.94 14.95
C TYR A 59 -11.35 -4.64 15.00
N ALA A 60 -11.43 -5.96 14.86
CA ALA A 60 -12.68 -6.66 15.10
C ALA A 60 -13.17 -6.41 16.53
N THR A 61 -14.45 -6.07 16.68
CA THR A 61 -15.04 -5.81 17.99
C THR A 61 -14.98 -7.04 18.88
N GLY A 62 -14.39 -6.91 20.06
CA GLY A 62 -14.30 -7.95 21.10
C GLY A 62 -13.26 -9.05 20.85
N THR A 63 -12.75 -9.21 19.63
CA THR A 63 -11.75 -10.25 19.29
C THR A 63 -10.50 -9.70 18.62
N GLY A 64 -10.52 -8.43 18.22
CA GLY A 64 -9.40 -7.76 17.59
C GLY A 64 -8.24 -7.60 18.57
N LEU A 65 -7.03 -7.48 18.02
CA LEU A 65 -5.81 -7.30 18.81
C LEU A 65 -5.88 -6.04 19.69
N VAL A 66 -6.47 -4.95 19.18
CA VAL A 66 -6.61 -3.69 19.92
C VAL A 66 -7.54 -3.85 21.12
N ASP A 67 -8.71 -4.47 20.93
CA ASP A 67 -9.67 -4.70 22.01
C ASP A 67 -9.08 -5.64 23.06
N THR A 68 -8.45 -6.74 22.62
CA THR A 68 -7.81 -7.71 23.52
C THR A 68 -6.71 -7.07 24.36
N ALA A 69 -5.85 -6.24 23.76
CA ALA A 69 -4.83 -5.49 24.48
C ALA A 69 -5.44 -4.52 25.50
N GLY A 70 -6.54 -3.86 25.13
CA GLY A 70 -7.32 -3.01 26.03
C GLY A 70 -7.86 -3.77 27.25
N GLU A 71 -8.43 -4.95 27.04
CA GLU A 71 -8.96 -5.80 28.12
C GLU A 71 -7.85 -6.33 29.04
N VAL A 72 -6.71 -6.76 28.49
CA VAL A 72 -5.54 -7.17 29.30
C VAL A 72 -5.06 -6.01 30.17
N LYS A 73 -4.99 -4.79 29.61
CA LYS A 73 -4.62 -3.58 30.37
C LYS A 73 -5.60 -3.29 31.50
N LYS A 74 -6.91 -3.40 31.24
CA LYS A 74 -7.96 -3.24 32.28
C LYS A 74 -7.82 -4.28 33.38
N TYR A 75 -7.59 -5.55 33.02
CA TYR A 75 -7.40 -6.64 33.96
C TYR A 75 -6.18 -6.40 34.86
N LEU A 76 -5.02 -6.07 34.29
CA LEU A 76 -3.82 -5.76 35.07
C LEU A 76 -4.03 -4.58 36.02
N LYS A 77 -4.77 -3.55 35.58
CA LYS A 77 -5.15 -2.43 36.44
C LYS A 77 -6.00 -2.87 37.63
N SER A 78 -6.98 -3.75 37.40
CA SER A 78 -7.86 -4.26 38.46
C SER A 78 -7.14 -5.14 39.49
N VAL A 79 -6.17 -5.95 39.04
CA VAL A 79 -5.49 -6.93 39.90
C VAL A 79 -4.33 -6.29 40.66
N PHE A 80 -3.46 -5.54 39.96
CA PHE A 80 -2.22 -5.01 40.53
C PHE A 80 -2.32 -3.53 40.93
N GLY A 81 -3.38 -2.84 40.53
CA GLY A 81 -3.53 -1.40 40.74
C GLY A 81 -2.76 -0.55 39.73
N ALA A 82 -3.21 0.69 39.56
CA ALA A 82 -2.72 1.61 38.54
C ALA A 82 -1.27 2.09 38.74
N THR A 83 -0.70 1.92 39.94
CA THR A 83 0.66 2.33 40.27
C THR A 83 1.68 1.21 40.14
N SER A 84 1.24 -0.03 39.90
CA SER A 84 2.11 -1.20 39.82
C SER A 84 3.08 -1.13 38.64
N PRO A 85 4.32 -1.62 38.81
CA PRO A 85 5.28 -1.75 37.70
C PRO A 85 4.72 -2.58 36.53
N GLN A 86 3.95 -3.62 36.83
CA GLN A 86 3.34 -4.52 35.83
C GLN A 86 2.32 -3.79 34.96
N TYR A 87 1.45 -2.96 35.56
CA TYR A 87 0.49 -2.16 34.80
C TYR A 87 1.20 -1.06 33.99
N LYS A 88 2.21 -0.39 34.56
CA LYS A 88 2.96 0.67 33.86
C LYS A 88 3.67 0.15 32.62
N GLN A 89 4.36 -0.99 32.72
CA GLN A 89 5.05 -1.62 31.58
C GLN A 89 4.14 -1.85 30.36
N VAL A 90 2.92 -2.37 30.59
CA VAL A 90 1.94 -2.60 29.51
C VAL A 90 1.25 -1.31 29.09
N SER A 91 1.06 -0.38 30.01
CA SER A 91 0.43 0.92 29.74
C SER A 91 1.28 1.83 28.87
N ASP A 92 2.60 1.74 29.02
CA ASP A 92 3.58 2.50 28.26
C ASP A 92 3.76 1.92 26.84
N CYS A 93 3.50 0.62 26.66
CA CYS A 93 3.46 -0.06 25.36
C CYS A 93 2.21 0.31 24.50
N ASN A 94 1.60 1.47 24.75
CA ASN A 94 0.45 1.96 23.97
C ASN A 94 0.87 2.53 22.60
N GLU A 95 2.16 2.67 22.32
CA GLU A 95 2.66 3.00 20.97
C GLU A 95 2.31 1.95 19.92
N ILE A 96 1.88 0.73 20.30
CA ILE A 96 1.40 -0.28 19.36
C ILE A 96 0.16 0.24 18.57
N THR A 97 -0.61 1.18 19.10
CA THR A 97 -1.71 1.81 18.34
C THR A 97 -1.24 2.86 17.33
N TRP A 98 -0.16 3.59 17.61
CA TRP A 98 0.33 4.67 16.73
C TRP A 98 1.37 4.20 15.71
N LEU A 99 2.29 3.32 16.11
CA LEU A 99 3.39 2.86 15.25
C LEU A 99 2.90 1.91 14.16
N PHE A 100 1.89 1.05 14.44
CA PHE A 100 1.26 0.20 13.42
C PHE A 100 0.41 1.02 12.44
N VAL A 101 -0.30 2.05 12.90
CA VAL A 101 -1.10 2.93 12.02
C VAL A 101 -0.20 3.75 11.10
N LEU A 102 0.94 4.23 11.59
CA LEU A 102 1.94 4.96 10.79
C LEU A 102 2.63 4.06 9.77
N CYS A 103 3.08 2.86 10.17
CA CYS A 103 3.78 1.93 9.28
C CYS A 103 2.88 1.39 8.15
N ILE A 104 1.56 1.31 8.39
CA ILE A 104 0.61 0.82 7.38
C ILE A 104 0.04 1.93 6.48
N ASN A 105 -0.01 3.18 6.95
CA ASN A 105 -0.41 4.33 6.12
C ASN A 105 0.77 5.02 5.40
N SER A 106 2.02 4.63 5.67
CA SER A 106 3.14 4.98 4.80
C SER A 106 2.90 4.43 3.40
N ARG A 107 2.42 5.30 2.51
CA ARG A 107 2.36 5.09 1.07
C ARG A 107 3.64 4.41 0.61
N SER A 108 3.51 3.17 0.13
CA SER A 108 4.49 2.50 -0.70
C SER A 108 4.82 3.39 -1.91
N ILE A 109 5.90 4.16 -1.81
CA ILE A 109 6.46 4.94 -2.93
C ILE A 109 7.92 4.53 -3.24
N TYR A 110 8.58 3.70 -2.42
CA TYR A 110 10.00 3.36 -2.65
C TYR A 110 10.32 1.88 -2.44
N ALA A 111 9.70 0.99 -3.20
CA ALA A 111 10.13 -0.41 -3.28
C ALA A 111 10.00 -1.02 -4.68
N THR A 112 10.30 -0.24 -5.74
CA THR A 112 10.60 -0.81 -7.07
C THR A 112 11.44 0.14 -7.93
N VAL A 113 12.60 0.57 -7.42
CA VAL A 113 13.73 0.98 -8.27
C VAL A 113 15.02 0.70 -7.52
N LYS A 114 15.56 -0.51 -7.69
CA LYS A 114 16.99 -0.79 -7.84
C LYS A 114 17.12 -2.17 -8.48
#